data_AF-A0A9P3EPV0-F1
#
_entry.id   AF-A0A9P3EPV0-F1
#
_cell.length_a   1.000
_cell.length_b   1.000
_cell.length_c   1.000
_cell.angle_alpha   90.00
_cell.angle_beta   90.00
_cell.angle_gamma   90.00
#
_symmetry.space_group_name_H-M   'P 1'
#
loop_
_entity.id
_entity.type
_entity.pdbx_description
1 polymer ?
#
loop_
_entity_poly.entity_id
_entity_poly.type
_entity_poly.pdbx_seq_one_letter_code
_entity_poly.pdbx_strand_id
1 'polypeptide(L)'
;MATASARLEFRLTPAHKVRIERAAVLAGVPVTAFAREAAEEKAERVLREFEATTTVPSEFFDNLIATFDAPPCPNATLSEAATRLRKTVVRD
;
A
#
# COMPACT_ATOMS: atom_id res chain seq x y z
N MET A 1 21.24 8.12 -2.29
CA MET A 1 20.75 6.82 -1.79
C MET A 1 20.72 6.91 -0.26
N ALA A 2 19.57 6.67 0.37
CA ALA A 2 19.50 6.63 1.83
C ALA A 2 20.27 5.41 2.34
N THR A 3 21.20 5.61 3.26
CA THR A 3 21.96 4.52 3.88
C THR A 3 21.04 3.71 4.77
N ALA A 4 21.04 2.37 4.65
CA ALA A 4 20.25 1.49 5.50
C ALA A 4 20.75 1.54 6.95
N SER A 5 20.12 2.35 7.79
CA SER A 5 20.51 2.58 9.19
C SER A 5 19.61 1.86 10.20
N ALA A 6 18.38 1.54 9.82
CA ALA A 6 17.43 0.83 10.67
C ALA A 6 17.68 -0.68 10.69
N ARG A 7 17.46 -1.33 11.85
CA ARG A 7 17.65 -2.77 12.03
C ARG A 7 16.31 -3.45 12.33
N LEU A 8 16.13 -4.63 11.73
CA LEU A 8 15.03 -5.54 12.02
C LEU A 8 15.62 -6.87 12.49
N GLU A 9 15.35 -7.25 13.73
CA GLU A 9 15.93 -8.43 14.37
C GLU A 9 14.84 -9.45 14.71
N PHE A 10 15.13 -10.74 14.52
CA PHE A 10 14.19 -11.82 14.82
C PHE A 10 14.92 -13.03 15.38
N ARG A 11 14.27 -13.70 16.35
CA ARG A 11 14.71 -15.00 16.86
C ARG A 11 14.08 -16.12 16.05
N LEU A 12 14.87 -17.11 15.68
CA LEU A 12 14.44 -18.25 14.88
C LEU A 12 14.71 -19.54 15.65
N THR A 13 13.84 -20.54 15.46
CA THR A 13 14.16 -21.90 15.84
C THR A 13 15.29 -22.43 14.94
N PRO A 14 16.11 -23.40 15.41
CA PRO A 14 17.17 -23.99 14.58
C PRO A 14 16.63 -24.56 13.26
N ALA A 15 15.44 -25.19 13.29
CA ALA A 15 14.81 -25.75 12.10
C ALA A 15 14.45 -24.67 11.06
N HIS A 16 13.92 -23.52 11.49
CA HIS A 16 13.63 -22.42 10.58
C HIS A 16 14.91 -21.80 10.02
N LYS A 17 15.94 -21.65 10.84
CA LYS A 17 17.26 -21.15 10.40
C LYS A 17 17.82 -22.01 9.27
N VAL A 18 17.89 -23.34 9.45
CA VAL A 18 18.41 -24.27 8.44
C VAL A 18 17.60 -24.20 7.14
N ARG A 19 16.27 -24.07 7.23
CA ARG A 19 15.40 -23.96 6.05
C ARG A 19 15.69 -22.68 5.26
N ILE A 20 15.86 -21.55 5.94
CA ILE A 20 16.16 -20.26 5.33
C ILE A 20 17.56 -20.28 4.71
N GLU A 21 18.57 -20.82 5.42
CA GLU A 21 19.93 -20.95 4.90
C GLU A 21 19.97 -21.79 3.61
N ARG A 22 19.27 -22.94 3.61
CA ARG A 22 19.17 -23.77 2.41
C ARG A 22 18.49 -23.04 1.25
N ALA A 23 17.41 -22.31 1.52
CA ALA A 23 16.71 -21.55 0.48
C ALA A 23 17.60 -20.45 -0.12
N ALA A 24 18.36 -19.74 0.73
CA ALA A 24 19.30 -18.72 0.28
C ALA A 24 20.42 -19.30 -0.60
N VAL A 25 20.97 -20.47 -0.23
CA VAL A 25 21.95 -21.20 -1.07
C VAL A 25 21.36 -21.56 -2.44
N LEU A 26 20.13 -22.08 -2.48
CA LEU A 26 19.45 -22.43 -3.73
C LEU A 26 19.16 -21.19 -4.59
N ALA A 27 18.88 -20.05 -3.97
CA ALA A 27 18.65 -18.78 -4.64
C ALA A 27 19.95 -18.06 -5.03
N GLY A 28 21.13 -18.55 -4.61
CA GLY A 28 22.42 -17.95 -4.93
C GLY A 28 22.69 -16.62 -4.25
N VAL A 29 22.02 -16.34 -3.12
CA VAL A 29 22.13 -15.06 -2.39
C VAL A 29 22.53 -15.26 -0.93
N PRO A 30 23.15 -14.26 -0.28
CA PRO A 30 23.41 -14.31 1.16
C PRO A 30 22.14 -14.49 1.98
N VAL A 31 22.22 -15.22 3.09
CA VAL A 31 21.08 -15.55 3.97
C VAL A 31 20.36 -14.29 4.46
N THR A 32 21.10 -13.24 4.82
CA THR A 32 20.54 -11.97 5.26
C THR A 32 19.84 -11.21 4.14
N ALA A 33 20.39 -11.25 2.91
CA ALA A 33 19.77 -10.66 1.74
C ALA A 33 18.45 -11.37 1.39
N PHE A 34 18.47 -12.71 1.37
CA PHE A 34 17.29 -13.54 1.17
C PHE A 34 16.18 -13.23 2.18
N ALA A 35 16.51 -13.16 3.47
CA ALA A 35 15.54 -12.87 4.52
C ALA A 35 14.96 -11.45 4.40
N ARG A 36 15.80 -10.46 4.07
CA ARG A 36 15.38 -9.08 3.85
C ARG A 36 14.43 -8.97 2.65
N GLU A 37 14.81 -9.55 1.51
CA GLU A 37 14.01 -9.51 0.28
C GLU A 37 12.66 -10.21 0.45
N ALA A 38 12.63 -11.37 1.12
CA ALA A 38 11.39 -12.06 1.43
C ALA A 38 10.45 -11.23 2.34
N ALA A 39 11.02 -10.50 3.31
CA ALA A 39 10.26 -9.61 4.17
C ALA A 39 9.72 -8.40 3.41
N GLU A 40 10.54 -7.77 2.57
CA GLU A 40 10.16 -6.64 1.71
C GLU A 40 9.05 -7.04 0.73
N GLU A 41 9.18 -8.19 0.05
CA GLU A 41 8.17 -8.69 -0.88
C GLU A 41 6.83 -8.95 -0.19
N LYS A 42 6.86 -9.55 1.02
CA LYS A 42 5.64 -9.79 1.79
C LYS A 42 5.00 -8.49 2.26
N ALA A 43 5.79 -7.54 2.75
CA ALA A 43 5.31 -6.25 3.20
C ALA A 43 4.63 -5.52 2.04
N GLU A 44 5.30 -5.41 0.91
CA GLU A 44 4.79 -4.76 -0.28
C GLU A 44 3.51 -5.42 -0.81
N ARG A 45 3.43 -6.75 -0.82
CA ARG A 45 2.19 -7.46 -1.18
C ARG A 45 1.03 -7.11 -0.24
N VAL A 46 1.27 -7.08 1.07
CA VAL A 46 0.24 -6.73 2.07
C VAL A 46 -0.17 -5.27 1.90
N LEU A 47 0.77 -4.34 1.81
CA LEU A 47 0.46 -2.92 1.62
C LEU A 47 -0.38 -2.72 0.36
N ARG A 48 0.00 -3.30 -0.77
CA ARG A 48 -0.82 -3.22 -1.99
C ARG A 48 -2.21 -3.81 -1.82
N GLU A 49 -2.35 -4.96 -1.17
CA GLU A 49 -3.64 -5.58 -0.92
C GLU A 49 -4.58 -4.67 -0.12
N PHE A 50 -4.07 -3.99 0.90
CA PHE A 50 -4.88 -3.16 1.79
C PHE A 50 -5.00 -1.69 1.35
N GLU A 51 -4.01 -1.14 0.66
CA GLU A 51 -4.00 0.26 0.21
C GLU A 51 -4.60 0.43 -1.19
N ALA A 52 -4.46 -0.56 -2.08
CA ALA A 52 -5.04 -0.49 -3.43
C ALA A 52 -6.48 -1.01 -3.50
N THR A 53 -6.97 -1.65 -2.43
CA THR A 53 -8.32 -2.23 -2.41
C THR A 53 -9.23 -1.40 -1.51
N THR A 54 -10.25 -0.77 -2.11
CA THR A 54 -11.37 -0.23 -1.34
C THR A 54 -12.47 -1.29 -1.30
N THR A 55 -12.70 -1.88 -0.13
CA THR A 55 -13.82 -2.82 0.05
C THR A 55 -15.13 -2.03 0.07
N VAL A 56 -16.03 -2.36 -0.85
CA VAL A 56 -17.34 -1.72 -0.99
C VAL A 56 -18.45 -2.77 -1.01
N PRO A 57 -19.70 -2.42 -0.64
CA PRO A 57 -20.85 -3.30 -0.84
C PRO A 57 -21.00 -3.74 -2.29
N SER A 58 -21.62 -4.90 -2.53
CA SER A 58 -21.82 -5.42 -3.89
C SER A 58 -22.57 -4.46 -4.81
N GLU A 59 -23.54 -3.70 -4.27
CA GLU A 59 -24.29 -2.72 -5.06
C GLU A 59 -23.51 -1.43 -5.38
N PHE A 60 -22.33 -1.23 -4.77
CA PHE A 60 -21.60 0.02 -4.92
C PHE A 60 -21.15 0.27 -6.36
N PHE A 61 -20.71 -0.77 -7.07
CA PHE A 61 -20.24 -0.62 -8.44
C PHE A 61 -21.38 -0.14 -9.36
N ASP A 62 -22.55 -0.74 -9.26
CA ASP A 62 -23.74 -0.34 -10.02
C ASP A 62 -24.15 1.10 -9.70
N ASN A 63 -24.16 1.46 -8.42
CA ASN A 63 -24.46 2.83 -7.97
C ASN A 63 -23.43 3.84 -8.50
N LEU A 64 -22.14 3.48 -8.50
CA LEU A 64 -21.07 4.33 -9.02
C LEU A 64 -21.22 4.57 -10.52
N ILE A 65 -21.48 3.53 -11.30
CA ILE A 65 -21.70 3.66 -12.75
C ILE A 65 -22.92 4.53 -13.04
N ALA A 66 -24.04 4.31 -12.34
CA ALA A 66 -25.24 5.13 -12.49
C ALA A 66 -24.99 6.62 -12.17
N THR A 67 -24.06 6.91 -11.24
CA THR A 67 -23.67 8.27 -10.87
C THR A 67 -22.91 8.97 -12.00
N PHE A 68 -22.19 8.25 -12.87
CA PHE A 68 -21.54 8.86 -14.04
C PHE A 68 -22.55 9.27 -15.12
N ASP A 69 -23.63 8.52 -15.29
CA ASP A 69 -24.71 8.87 -16.22
C ASP A 69 -25.56 10.04 -15.71
N ALA A 70 -25.75 10.13 -14.39
CA ALA A 70 -26.48 11.22 -13.74
C ALA A 70 -25.69 11.82 -12.55
N PRO A 71 -24.70 12.69 -12.83
CA PRO A 71 -23.85 13.27 -11.79
C PRO A 71 -24.67 14.10 -10.77
N PRO A 72 -24.48 13.89 -9.47
CA PRO A 72 -25.19 14.65 -8.45
C PRO A 72 -24.71 16.11 -8.40
N CYS A 73 -25.63 17.02 -8.14
CA CYS A 73 -25.28 18.42 -7.89
C CYS A 73 -24.61 18.57 -6.51
N PRO A 74 -23.50 19.34 -6.41
CA PRO A 74 -22.90 19.69 -5.13
C PRO A 74 -23.91 20.34 -4.20
N ASN A 75 -23.92 19.96 -2.93
CA ASN A 75 -24.74 20.65 -1.93
C ASN A 75 -24.15 22.05 -1.61
N ALA A 76 -24.93 22.87 -0.89
CA ALA A 76 -24.53 24.23 -0.54
C ALA A 76 -23.20 24.26 0.24
N THR A 77 -23.03 23.37 1.21
CA THR A 77 -21.82 23.27 2.04
C THR A 77 -20.56 22.97 1.19
N LEU A 78 -20.67 22.06 0.23
CA LEU A 78 -19.57 21.71 -0.67
C LEU A 78 -19.25 22.86 -1.63
N SER A 79 -20.27 23.56 -2.12
CA SER A 79 -20.13 24.73 -3.00
C SER A 79 -19.42 25.90 -2.31
N GLU A 80 -19.77 26.17 -1.05
CA GLU A 80 -19.11 27.19 -0.23
C GLU A 80 -17.65 26.82 0.06
N ALA A 81 -17.38 25.55 0.39
CA ALA A 81 -16.03 25.07 0.62
C ALA A 81 -15.13 25.23 -0.61
N ALA A 82 -15.65 24.89 -1.80
CA ALA A 82 -14.95 25.09 -3.07
C ALA A 82 -14.66 26.58 -3.33
N THR A 83 -15.59 27.47 -3.00
CA THR A 83 -15.41 28.93 -3.13
C THR A 83 -14.33 29.45 -2.20
N ARG A 84 -14.26 28.97 -0.96
CA ARG A 84 -13.17 29.32 -0.02
C ARG A 84 -11.81 28.88 -0.54
N LEU A 85 -11.71 27.64 -1.06
CA LEU A 85 -10.45 27.12 -1.60
C LEU A 85 -9.90 28.01 -2.73
N ARG A 86 -10.75 28.46 -3.65
CA ARG A 86 -10.36 29.33 -4.78
C ARG A 86 -9.82 30.69 -4.37
N LYS A 87 -10.12 31.18 -3.16
CA LYS A 87 -9.58 32.45 -2.64
C LYS A 87 -8.16 32.29 -2.08
N THR A 88 -7.78 31.07 -1.71
CA THR A 88 -6.50 30.77 -1.05
C THR A 88 -5.48 30.18 -2.02
N VAL A 89 -5.93 29.48 -3.06
CA VAL A 89 -5.04 28.84 -4.05
C VAL A 89 -4.80 29.79 -5.23
N VAL A 90 -3.59 30.33 -5.33
CA VAL A 90 -3.08 30.94 -6.56
C VAL A 90 -2.66 29.78 -7.48
N ARG A 91 -3.27 29.67 -8.66
CA ARG A 91 -2.81 28.76 -9.70
C ARG A 91 -1.78 29.51 -10.55
N ASP A 92 -0.56 28.98 -10.63
CA ASP A 92 0.46 29.39 -11.62
C ASP A 92 0.03 28.99 -13.05
#